data_AF-A0A7S1V4C5-F1
#
_entry.id   AF-A0A7S1V4C5-F1
#
_cell.length_a   1.000
_cell.length_b   1.000
_cell.length_c   1.000
_cell.angle_alpha   90.00
_cell.angle_beta   90.00
_cell.angle_gamma   90.00
#
_symmetry.space_group_name_H-M   'P 1'
#
loop_
_entity.id
_entity.type
_entity.pdbx_description
1 polymer ?
#
loop_
_entity_poly.entity_id
_entity_poly.type
_entity_poly.pdbx_seq_one_letter_code
_entity_poly.pdbx_strand_id
1 'polypeptide(L)'
;PDAFRRSNIGPIKWYKERHLREISLGSLLILVLLRSLTLNLNRLHDAFLLSNCCAVLMNLSPHVVMLHDYAAMRLVSVAISCVKKYIALVEREQRDGNQNGGSALTSDGEEDLNTLVGMYGEVSRTLLNVLRHCVSAKNLEKNLHVVYALVYHQVDFFRIVASTNKAPKKTRKRFGFGKLTRLEQVIRGADKLIQEHGDARTAPKAMKVLQDGMESLQAETASTDGGNNSARQQDADGDFTFTYEEEADPEIFFIPYIWEVIVCCVTSSLMDWDAN
;
A
#
# COMPACT_ATOMS: atom_id res chain seq x y z
N PRO A 1 -11.62 7.54 24.37
CA PRO A 1 -10.90 6.39 24.97
C PRO A 1 -9.70 6.02 24.08
N ASP A 2 -8.52 6.56 24.42
CA ASP A 2 -7.25 6.33 23.72
C ASP A 2 -6.71 4.91 24.00
N ALA A 3 -7.33 3.89 23.41
CA ALA A 3 -7.06 2.49 23.75
C ALA A 3 -5.82 1.88 23.06
N PHE A 4 -5.14 2.59 22.16
CA PHE A 4 -3.90 2.08 21.53
C PHE A 4 -2.71 2.96 21.92
N ARG A 5 -2.07 2.60 23.04
CA ARG A 5 -0.76 3.16 23.39
C ARG A 5 0.21 2.79 22.28
N ARG A 6 0.74 3.79 21.57
CA ARG A 6 1.77 3.59 20.54
C ARG A 6 3.03 3.05 21.20
N SER A 7 3.30 1.76 20.99
CA SER A 7 4.51 1.12 21.49
C SER A 7 5.65 1.35 20.51
N ASN A 8 6.63 2.17 20.92
CA ASN A 8 7.91 2.28 20.23
C ASN A 8 8.83 1.18 20.72
N ILE A 9 9.50 0.52 19.79
CA ILE A 9 10.45 -0.55 20.09
C ILE A 9 11.86 -0.02 19.86
N GLY A 10 12.78 -0.46 20.72
CA GLY A 10 14.20 -0.19 20.58
C GLY A 10 14.82 -0.84 19.33
N PRO A 11 16.15 -0.83 19.22
CA PRO A 11 16.83 -1.23 18.00
C PRO A 11 16.56 -2.70 17.64
N ILE A 12 16.08 -2.90 16.41
CA ILE A 12 15.68 -4.21 15.91
C ILE A 12 16.87 -4.89 15.23
N LYS A 13 17.54 -5.79 15.97
CA LYS A 13 18.79 -6.42 15.53
C LYS A 13 18.62 -7.34 14.32
N TRP A 14 17.46 -8.00 14.17
CA TRP A 14 17.19 -8.91 13.06
C TRP A 14 16.84 -8.19 11.74
N TYR A 15 16.50 -6.90 11.78
CA TYR A 15 16.17 -6.13 10.57
C TYR A 15 17.46 -5.59 9.93
N LYS A 16 18.11 -6.41 9.09
CA LYS A 16 19.45 -6.14 8.54
C LYS A 16 19.49 -5.06 7.41
N GLU A 17 18.35 -4.72 6.80
CA GLU A 17 18.32 -3.77 5.66
C GLU A 17 18.53 -2.31 6.05
N ARG A 18 18.13 -1.92 7.27
CA ARG A 18 18.32 -0.57 7.79
C ARG A 18 18.36 -0.60 9.30
N HIS A 19 19.23 0.20 9.89
CA HIS A 19 19.27 0.35 11.34
C HIS A 19 18.08 1.20 11.81
N LEU A 20 17.07 0.53 12.39
CA LEU A 20 15.85 1.15 12.92
C LEU A 20 16.08 1.49 14.39
N ARG A 21 16.29 2.76 14.72
CA ARG A 21 16.62 3.19 16.10
C ARG A 21 15.39 3.32 16.99
N GLU A 22 14.32 3.92 16.47
CA GLU A 22 13.05 4.13 17.19
C GLU A 22 11.90 3.97 16.20
N ILE A 23 11.32 2.77 16.13
CA ILE A 23 10.21 2.47 15.23
C ILE A 23 8.98 2.06 16.04
N SER A 24 7.81 2.55 15.65
CA SER A 24 6.55 2.09 16.23
C SER A 24 6.27 0.65 15.81
N LEU A 25 5.64 -0.13 16.69
CA LEU A 25 5.22 -1.50 16.40
C LEU A 25 4.36 -1.57 15.13
N GLY A 26 3.46 -0.59 14.92
CA GLY A 26 2.65 -0.51 13.71
C GLY A 26 3.48 -0.30 12.44
N SER A 27 4.50 0.58 12.48
CA SER A 27 5.41 0.77 11.34
C SER A 27 6.25 -0.49 11.04
N LEU A 28 6.67 -1.19 12.10
CA LEU A 28 7.38 -2.47 11.95
C LEU A 28 6.47 -3.54 11.33
N LEU A 29 5.23 -3.64 11.78
CA LEU A 29 4.25 -4.59 11.25
C LEU A 29 4.04 -4.38 9.75
N ILE A 30 3.88 -3.13 9.30
CA ILE A 30 3.82 -2.79 7.87
C ILE A 30 5.08 -3.27 7.14
N LEU A 31 6.28 -3.04 7.68
CA LEU A 31 7.53 -3.52 7.05
C LEU A 31 7.57 -5.05 6.92
N VAL A 32 7.13 -5.78 7.95
CA VAL A 32 7.11 -7.24 7.94
C VAL A 32 6.09 -7.77 6.93
N LEU A 33 4.89 -7.20 6.87
CA LEU A 33 3.87 -7.56 5.88
C LEU A 33 4.34 -7.27 4.45
N LEU A 34 4.98 -6.13 4.21
CA LEU A 34 5.57 -5.81 2.90
C LEU A 34 6.68 -6.80 2.51
N ARG A 35 7.55 -7.19 3.45
CA ARG A 35 8.58 -8.21 3.21
C ARG A 35 7.96 -9.57 2.90
N SER A 36 6.92 -9.96 3.63
CA SER A 36 6.23 -11.24 3.44
C SER A 36 5.53 -11.29 2.08
N LEU A 37 4.81 -10.22 1.70
CA LEU A 37 4.20 -10.10 0.38
C LEU A 37 5.23 -10.12 -0.74
N THR A 38 6.31 -9.35 -0.62
CA THR A 38 7.35 -9.31 -1.66
C THR A 38 8.11 -10.64 -1.77
N LEU A 39 8.37 -11.34 -0.66
CA LEU A 39 8.93 -12.69 -0.68
C LEU A 39 7.99 -13.66 -1.39
N ASN A 40 6.71 -13.61 -1.03
CA ASN A 40 5.69 -14.48 -1.58
C ASN A 40 5.53 -14.29 -3.10
N LEU A 41 5.41 -13.04 -3.55
CA LEU A 41 5.29 -12.68 -4.98
C LEU A 41 6.49 -13.05 -5.85
N ASN A 42 7.67 -13.24 -5.25
CA ASN A 42 8.90 -13.52 -6.00
C ASN A 42 9.38 -14.96 -5.89
N ARG A 43 8.97 -15.71 -4.85
CA ARG A 43 9.56 -17.03 -4.55
C ARG A 43 8.53 -18.10 -4.23
N LEU A 44 7.56 -17.81 -3.37
CA LEU A 44 6.69 -18.84 -2.80
C LEU A 44 5.44 -19.08 -3.66
N HIS A 45 4.85 -18.00 -4.17
CA HIS A 45 3.60 -18.01 -4.92
C HIS A 45 2.44 -18.70 -4.18
N ASP A 46 2.37 -18.50 -2.87
CA ASP A 46 1.34 -19.03 -1.98
C ASP A 46 0.13 -18.09 -1.93
N ALA A 47 -1.01 -18.56 -2.45
CA ALA A 47 -2.25 -17.79 -2.48
C ALA A 47 -2.83 -17.51 -1.08
N PHE A 48 -2.69 -18.44 -0.14
CA PHE A 48 -3.22 -18.31 1.23
C PHE A 48 -2.43 -17.28 2.04
N LEU A 49 -1.09 -17.34 1.98
CA LEU A 49 -0.23 -16.35 2.61
C LEU A 49 -0.51 -14.95 2.06
N LEU A 50 -0.69 -14.84 0.74
CA LEU A 50 -1.01 -13.56 0.09
C LEU A 50 -2.33 -13.01 0.60
N SER A 51 -3.40 -13.81 0.54
CA SER A 51 -4.75 -13.40 0.94
C SER A 51 -4.76 -12.92 2.39
N ASN A 52 -4.13 -13.68 3.31
CA ASN A 52 -4.02 -13.29 4.71
C ASN A 52 -3.24 -11.99 4.92
N CYS A 53 -2.09 -11.82 4.25
CA CYS A 53 -1.32 -10.58 4.36
C CYS A 53 -2.10 -9.37 3.82
N CYS A 54 -2.84 -9.54 2.72
CA CYS A 54 -3.68 -8.48 2.16
C CYS A 54 -4.83 -8.10 3.09
N ALA A 55 -5.51 -9.11 3.67
CA ALA A 55 -6.59 -8.89 4.63
C ALA A 55 -6.11 -8.12 5.87
N VAL A 56 -4.97 -8.52 6.45
CA VAL A 56 -4.37 -7.81 7.59
C VAL A 56 -4.03 -6.37 7.23
N LEU A 57 -3.43 -6.13 6.05
CA LEU A 57 -3.11 -4.76 5.62
C LEU A 57 -4.35 -3.89 5.45
N MET A 58 -5.43 -4.44 4.88
CA MET A 58 -6.69 -3.74 4.73
C MET A 58 -7.32 -3.40 6.10
N ASN A 59 -7.32 -4.35 7.04
CA ASN A 59 -7.80 -4.14 8.41
C ASN A 59 -6.98 -3.08 9.16
N LEU A 60 -5.67 -3.02 8.93
CA LEU A 60 -4.80 -2.01 9.53
C LEU A 60 -4.94 -0.63 8.85
N SER A 61 -5.35 -0.59 7.59
CA SER A 61 -5.26 0.57 6.71
C SER A 61 -5.86 1.87 7.29
N PRO A 62 -7.04 1.88 7.93
CA PRO A 62 -7.64 3.10 8.50
C PRO A 62 -6.83 3.67 9.69
N HIS A 63 -6.05 2.80 10.34
CA HIS A 63 -5.25 3.11 11.52
C HIS A 63 -3.77 3.39 11.22
N VAL A 64 -3.37 3.34 9.94
CA VAL A 64 -2.01 3.67 9.51
C VAL A 64 -1.81 5.19 9.62
N VAL A 65 -1.28 5.64 10.76
CA VAL A 65 -0.95 7.04 11.04
C VAL A 65 0.46 7.17 11.58
N MET A 66 1.14 8.29 11.28
CA MET A 66 2.50 8.61 11.75
C MET A 66 3.47 7.44 11.53
N LEU A 67 3.54 6.97 10.27
CA LEU A 67 4.53 5.98 9.85
C LEU A 67 5.95 6.52 9.97
N HIS A 68 6.87 5.65 10.40
CA HIS A 68 8.30 5.92 10.36
C HIS A 68 8.76 6.24 8.92
N ASP A 69 9.73 7.15 8.75
CA ASP A 69 10.20 7.65 7.43
C ASP A 69 10.49 6.51 6.44
N TYR A 70 11.23 5.52 6.91
CA TYR A 70 11.58 4.34 6.14
C TYR A 70 10.38 3.45 5.81
N ALA A 71 9.46 3.23 6.76
CA ALA A 71 8.26 2.43 6.51
C ALA A 71 7.35 3.08 5.46
N ALA A 72 7.18 4.41 5.53
CA ALA A 72 6.46 5.18 4.53
C ALA A 72 7.10 5.05 3.13
N MET A 73 8.43 5.21 3.05
CA MET A 73 9.18 5.06 1.80
C MET A 73 9.06 3.64 1.22
N ARG A 74 9.15 2.61 2.06
CA ARG A 74 8.98 1.21 1.65
C ARG A 74 7.56 0.92 1.18
N LEU A 75 6.54 1.40 1.87
CA LEU A 75 5.15 1.24 1.47
C LEU A 75 4.89 1.82 0.06
N VAL A 76 5.30 3.07 -0.18
CA VAL A 76 5.11 3.71 -1.50
C VAL A 76 5.92 3.01 -2.59
N SER A 77 7.21 2.73 -2.34
CA SER A 77 8.08 2.10 -3.34
C SER A 77 7.62 0.69 -3.72
N VAL A 78 7.23 -0.14 -2.75
CA VAL A 78 6.71 -1.50 -3.00
C VAL A 78 5.37 -1.44 -3.75
N ALA A 79 4.46 -0.53 -3.38
CA ALA A 79 3.20 -0.36 -4.08
C ALA A 79 3.42 -0.03 -5.57
N ILE A 80 4.30 0.94 -5.86
CA ILE A 80 4.64 1.33 -7.24
C ILE A 80 5.29 0.18 -8.01
N SER A 81 6.21 -0.56 -7.39
CA SER A 81 6.85 -1.72 -8.02
C SER A 81 5.85 -2.83 -8.34
N CYS A 82 4.92 -3.14 -7.44
CA CYS A 82 3.87 -4.14 -7.66
C CYS A 82 2.95 -3.72 -8.81
N VAL A 83 2.50 -2.46 -8.81
CA VAL A 83 1.61 -1.94 -9.85
C VAL A 83 2.30 -1.95 -11.22
N LYS A 84 3.55 -1.51 -11.32
CA LYS A 84 4.33 -1.58 -12.57
C LYS A 84 4.43 -3.01 -13.09
N LYS A 85 4.75 -3.96 -12.20
CA LYS A 85 4.89 -5.37 -12.56
C LYS A 85 3.55 -5.96 -13.00
N TYR A 86 2.47 -5.65 -12.29
CA TYR A 86 1.13 -6.09 -12.63
C TYR A 86 0.69 -5.58 -14.02
N ILE A 87 0.88 -4.28 -14.31
CA ILE A 87 0.59 -3.71 -15.64
C ILE A 87 1.38 -4.46 -16.73
N ALA A 88 2.67 -4.65 -16.53
CA ALA A 88 3.52 -5.34 -17.50
C ALA A 88 3.11 -6.81 -17.72
N LEU A 89 2.64 -7.50 -16.67
CA LEU A 89 2.13 -8.87 -16.76
C LEU A 89 0.81 -8.93 -17.54
N VAL A 90 -0.13 -8.03 -17.27
CA VAL A 90 -1.40 -7.93 -18.01
C VAL A 90 -1.15 -7.63 -19.49
N GLU A 91 -0.24 -6.70 -19.80
CA GLU A 91 0.15 -6.38 -21.18
C GLU A 91 0.84 -7.54 -21.89
N ARG A 92 1.59 -8.37 -21.16
CA ARG A 92 2.20 -9.59 -21.71
C ARG A 92 1.15 -10.64 -22.04
N GLU A 93 0.24 -10.95 -21.10
CA GLU A 93 -0.85 -11.89 -21.35
C GLU A 93 -1.73 -11.48 -22.52
N GLN A 94 -2.01 -10.19 -22.68
CA GLN A 94 -2.79 -9.68 -23.81
C GLN A 94 -2.08 -9.90 -25.15
N ARG A 95 -0.76 -9.73 -25.19
CA ARG A 95 0.04 -10.01 -26.39
C ARG A 95 0.06 -11.50 -26.73
N ASP A 96 0.17 -12.35 -25.73
CA ASP A 96 0.22 -13.81 -25.91
C ASP A 96 -1.16 -14.37 -26.29
N GLY A 97 -2.25 -13.85 -25.71
CA GLY A 97 -3.63 -14.24 -26.01
C GLY A 97 -4.09 -13.86 -27.43
N ASN A 98 -3.61 -12.73 -27.96
CA ASN A 98 -3.91 -12.31 -29.33
C ASN A 98 -3.27 -13.22 -30.40
N GLN A 99 -2.19 -13.95 -30.05
CA GLN A 99 -1.51 -14.88 -30.97
C GLN A 99 -2.14 -16.28 -30.96
N ASN A 100 -2.69 -16.71 -29.83
CA ASN A 100 -3.22 -18.08 -29.66
C ASN A 100 -4.75 -18.20 -29.73
N GLY A 101 -5.48 -17.14 -30.08
CA GLY A 101 -6.95 -17.17 -30.26
C GLY A 101 -7.76 -17.52 -29.01
N GLY A 102 -7.12 -17.62 -27.84
CA GLY A 102 -7.74 -18.00 -26.58
C GLY A 102 -8.30 -16.79 -25.83
N SER A 103 -9.62 -16.68 -25.76
CA SER A 103 -10.29 -15.71 -24.89
C SER A 103 -10.26 -16.19 -23.43
N ALA A 104 -9.19 -15.88 -22.72
CA ALA A 104 -9.11 -16.00 -21.25
C ALA A 104 -9.08 -14.60 -20.61
N LEU A 105 -10.19 -13.87 -20.71
CA LEU A 105 -10.39 -12.64 -19.95
C LEU A 105 -11.62 -12.86 -19.07
N THR A 106 -11.41 -13.24 -17.81
CA THR A 106 -12.48 -13.17 -16.81
C THR A 106 -12.93 -11.72 -16.73
N SER A 107 -14.22 -11.48 -16.98
CA SER A 107 -14.80 -10.14 -17.16
C SER A 107 -14.94 -9.38 -15.84
N ASP A 108 -14.63 -10.02 -14.71
CA ASP A 108 -15.12 -9.59 -13.40
C ASP A 108 -14.09 -9.12 -12.38
N GLY A 109 -12.83 -8.93 -12.77
CA GLY A 109 -11.82 -8.35 -11.87
C GLY A 109 -11.38 -9.28 -10.74
N GLU A 110 -12.09 -10.39 -10.52
CA GLU A 110 -11.62 -11.56 -9.78
C GLU A 110 -10.57 -12.29 -10.64
N GLU A 111 -9.32 -12.14 -10.25
CA GLU A 111 -8.20 -12.84 -10.84
C GLU A 111 -7.86 -14.05 -9.98
N ASP A 112 -7.58 -15.17 -10.62
CA ASP A 112 -7.17 -16.39 -9.92
C ASP A 112 -5.85 -16.14 -9.17
N LEU A 113 -5.90 -16.20 -7.84
CA LEU A 113 -4.75 -16.02 -6.95
C LEU A 113 -3.70 -17.12 -7.10
N ASN A 114 -4.00 -18.20 -7.83
CA ASN A 114 -3.01 -19.21 -8.22
C ASN A 114 -2.15 -18.76 -9.42
N THR A 115 -2.46 -17.62 -10.04
CA THR A 115 -1.68 -17.05 -11.13
C THR A 115 -0.85 -15.87 -10.66
N LEU A 116 0.35 -15.71 -11.23
CA LEU A 116 1.20 -14.55 -10.93
C LEU A 116 0.48 -13.22 -11.21
N VAL A 117 -0.36 -13.17 -12.25
CA VAL A 117 -1.08 -11.94 -12.60
C VAL A 117 -2.12 -11.62 -11.54
N GLY A 118 -2.88 -12.61 -11.06
CA GLY A 118 -3.83 -12.41 -9.97
C GLY A 118 -3.17 -12.03 -8.65
N MET A 119 -2.07 -12.69 -8.29
CA MET A 119 -1.31 -12.35 -7.09
C MET A 119 -0.82 -10.89 -7.11
N TYR A 120 -0.19 -10.47 -8.22
CA TYR A 120 0.28 -9.08 -8.36
C TYR A 120 -0.87 -8.07 -8.45
N GLY A 121 -2.01 -8.45 -9.05
CA GLY A 121 -3.21 -7.62 -9.11
C GLY A 121 -3.79 -7.34 -7.72
N GLU A 122 -3.94 -8.39 -6.91
CA GLU A 122 -4.51 -8.29 -5.57
C GLU A 122 -3.63 -7.45 -4.62
N VAL A 123 -2.32 -7.70 -4.62
CA VAL A 123 -1.37 -6.91 -3.83
C VAL A 123 -1.35 -5.45 -4.30
N SER A 124 -1.41 -5.21 -5.61
CA SER A 124 -1.45 -3.85 -6.15
C SER A 124 -2.69 -3.07 -5.70
N ARG A 125 -3.88 -3.69 -5.75
CA ARG A 125 -5.14 -3.06 -5.30
C ARG A 125 -5.09 -2.79 -3.80
N THR A 126 -4.67 -3.78 -3.00
CA THR A 126 -4.52 -3.66 -1.56
C THR A 126 -3.60 -2.52 -1.17
N LEU A 127 -2.38 -2.47 -1.72
CA LEU A 127 -1.40 -1.42 -1.38
C LEU A 127 -1.81 -0.02 -1.86
N LEU A 128 -2.57 0.09 -2.95
CA LEU A 128 -3.15 1.37 -3.36
C LEU A 128 -4.25 1.84 -2.39
N ASN A 129 -5.06 0.93 -1.84
CA ASN A 129 -6.10 1.23 -0.86
C ASN A 129 -5.50 1.62 0.51
N VAL A 130 -4.60 0.78 1.07
CA VAL A 130 -3.28 1.22 1.57
C VAL A 130 -3.03 2.72 1.69
N LEU A 131 -2.41 3.22 0.62
CA LEU A 131 -1.99 4.59 0.44
C LEU A 131 -3.18 5.57 0.45
N ARG A 132 -4.33 5.20 -0.13
CA ARG A 132 -5.54 6.04 -0.12
C ARG A 132 -6.04 6.36 1.28
N HIS A 133 -6.05 5.38 2.19
CA HIS A 133 -6.43 5.62 3.58
C HIS A 133 -5.38 6.46 4.32
N CYS A 134 -4.10 6.26 4.01
CA CYS A 134 -3.02 7.07 4.59
C CYS A 134 -3.16 8.56 4.25
N VAL A 135 -3.65 8.88 3.05
CA VAL A 135 -3.86 10.25 2.57
C VAL A 135 -5.32 10.72 2.61
N SER A 136 -6.20 9.98 3.30
CA SER A 136 -7.57 10.42 3.54
C SER A 136 -7.58 11.74 4.33
N ALA A 137 -8.63 12.54 4.19
CA ALA A 137 -8.72 13.82 4.90
C ALA A 137 -8.48 13.66 6.41
N LYS A 138 -8.94 12.56 7.02
CA LYS A 138 -8.74 12.25 8.45
C LYS A 138 -7.28 11.95 8.84
N ASN A 139 -6.50 11.36 7.94
CA ASN A 139 -5.17 10.80 8.24
C ASN A 139 -4.01 11.57 7.60
N LEU A 140 -4.28 12.46 6.63
CA LEU A 140 -3.27 13.15 5.84
C LEU A 140 -2.24 13.89 6.71
N GLU A 141 -2.71 14.69 7.68
CA GLU A 141 -1.84 15.47 8.58
C GLU A 141 -0.91 14.60 9.42
N LYS A 142 -1.39 13.40 9.77
CA LYS A 142 -0.65 12.46 10.59
C LYS A 142 0.37 11.65 9.77
N ASN A 143 0.31 11.70 8.45
CA ASN A 143 1.11 10.88 7.54
C ASN A 143 2.05 11.69 6.65
N LEU A 144 2.70 12.71 7.22
CA LEU A 144 3.68 13.56 6.55
C LEU A 144 4.73 12.77 5.75
N HIS A 145 5.29 11.71 6.33
CA HIS A 145 6.30 10.88 5.65
C HIS A 145 5.74 10.11 4.44
N VAL A 146 4.46 9.74 4.44
CA VAL A 146 3.80 9.11 3.28
C VAL A 146 3.61 10.13 2.17
N VAL A 147 3.15 11.34 2.50
CA VAL A 147 3.02 12.44 1.54
C VAL A 147 4.37 12.74 0.89
N TYR A 148 5.43 12.87 1.70
CA TYR A 148 6.78 13.05 1.20
C TYR A 148 7.25 11.90 0.29
N ALA A 149 7.01 10.65 0.68
CA ALA A 149 7.38 9.48 -0.14
C ALA A 149 6.59 9.42 -1.47
N LEU A 150 5.33 9.84 -1.48
CA LEU A 150 4.53 9.95 -2.70
C LEU A 150 5.07 11.01 -3.65
N VAL A 151 5.45 12.19 -3.14
CA VAL A 151 6.12 13.23 -3.94
C VAL A 151 7.47 12.74 -4.45
N TYR A 152 8.24 12.04 -3.61
CA TYR A 152 9.53 11.47 -4.01
C TYR A 152 9.39 10.52 -5.22
N HIS A 153 8.32 9.72 -5.26
CA HIS A 153 8.03 8.80 -6.36
C HIS A 153 7.02 9.34 -7.40
N GLN A 154 6.75 10.64 -7.44
CA GLN A 154 5.67 11.21 -8.25
C GLN A 154 5.79 10.91 -9.75
N VAL A 155 7.01 10.89 -10.29
CA VAL A 155 7.25 10.62 -11.72
C VAL A 155 6.79 9.21 -12.09
N ASP A 156 7.08 8.24 -11.24
CA ASP A 156 6.68 6.85 -11.44
C ASP A 156 5.18 6.67 -11.28
N PHE A 157 4.59 7.35 -10.30
CA PHE A 157 3.16 7.34 -10.07
C PHE A 157 2.39 7.90 -11.27
N PHE A 158 2.77 9.07 -11.80
CA PHE A 158 2.10 9.64 -12.98
C PHE A 158 2.32 8.83 -14.25
N ARG A 159 3.43 8.09 -14.38
CA ARG A 159 3.60 7.11 -15.47
C ARG A 159 2.58 5.98 -15.36
N ILE A 160 2.37 5.43 -14.15
CA ILE A 160 1.33 4.43 -13.89
C ILE A 160 -0.05 4.97 -14.25
N VAL A 161 -0.40 6.17 -13.77
CA VAL A 161 -1.68 6.82 -14.07
C VAL A 161 -1.87 7.01 -15.58
N ALA A 162 -0.82 7.45 -16.28
CA ALA A 162 -0.87 7.62 -17.74
C ALA A 162 -1.07 6.29 -18.47
N SER A 163 -0.34 5.24 -18.09
CA SER A 163 -0.48 3.90 -18.69
C SER A 163 -1.88 3.31 -18.46
N THR A 164 -2.40 3.42 -17.23
CA THR A 164 -3.73 2.93 -16.88
C THR A 164 -4.83 3.70 -17.61
N ASN A 165 -4.71 5.02 -17.75
CA ASN A 165 -5.70 5.84 -18.46
C ASN A 165 -5.73 5.58 -19.97
N LYS A 166 -4.58 5.31 -20.59
CA LYS A 166 -4.45 4.98 -22.02
C LYS A 166 -4.97 3.58 -22.36
N ALA A 167 -5.07 2.68 -21.39
CA ALA A 167 -5.50 1.31 -21.61
C ALA A 167 -6.98 1.23 -22.05
N PRO A 168 -7.37 0.22 -22.86
CA PRO A 168 -8.77 0.00 -23.24
C PRO A 168 -9.69 -0.18 -22.01
N LYS A 169 -10.98 0.17 -22.14
CA LYS A 169 -11.96 0.10 -21.05
C LYS A 169 -11.99 -1.27 -20.35
N LYS A 170 -11.89 -2.37 -21.10
CA LYS A 170 -11.84 -3.74 -20.56
C LYS A 170 -10.60 -3.97 -19.68
N THR A 171 -9.43 -3.54 -20.14
CA THR A 171 -8.16 -3.60 -19.40
C THR A 171 -8.20 -2.73 -18.14
N ARG A 172 -8.80 -1.54 -18.23
CA ARG A 172 -9.00 -0.65 -17.07
C ARG A 172 -9.89 -1.27 -16.00
N LYS A 173 -10.98 -1.94 -16.40
CA LYS A 173 -11.85 -2.68 -15.47
C LYS A 173 -11.05 -3.81 -14.80
N ARG A 174 -10.25 -4.56 -15.56
CA ARG A 174 -9.39 -5.63 -15.05
C ARG A 174 -8.38 -5.13 -14.01
N PHE A 175 -7.71 -4.00 -14.26
CA PHE A 175 -6.79 -3.45 -13.27
C PHE A 175 -7.47 -3.20 -11.92
N GLY A 176 -8.75 -2.80 -11.93
CA GLY A 176 -9.53 -2.65 -10.71
C GLY A 176 -8.99 -1.57 -9.76
N PHE A 177 -8.11 -0.68 -10.23
CA PHE A 177 -7.53 0.36 -9.38
C PHE A 177 -8.54 1.42 -8.94
N GLY A 178 -9.71 1.53 -9.57
CA GLY A 178 -10.63 2.65 -9.35
C GLY A 178 -10.03 4.00 -9.76
N LYS A 179 -10.65 5.11 -9.35
CA LYS A 179 -10.12 6.46 -9.64
C LYS A 179 -8.97 6.77 -8.67
N LEU A 180 -7.77 7.06 -9.18
CA LEU A 180 -6.61 7.42 -8.35
C LEU A 180 -6.57 8.92 -7.98
N THR A 181 -7.72 9.61 -8.11
CA THR A 181 -7.87 11.06 -7.99
C THR A 181 -7.34 11.62 -6.68
N ARG A 182 -7.63 10.96 -5.54
CA ARG A 182 -7.15 11.41 -4.22
C ARG A 182 -5.62 11.44 -4.16
N LEU A 183 -4.96 10.36 -4.59
CA LEU A 183 -3.50 10.28 -4.62
C LEU A 183 -2.90 11.29 -5.60
N GLU A 184 -3.51 11.44 -6.78
CA GLU A 184 -3.07 12.45 -7.77
C GLU A 184 -3.16 13.88 -7.23
N GLN A 185 -4.26 14.24 -6.56
CA GLN A 185 -4.45 15.56 -5.97
C GLN A 185 -3.42 15.84 -4.87
N VAL A 186 -3.23 14.91 -3.94
CA VAL A 186 -2.25 15.06 -2.85
C VAL A 186 -0.85 15.24 -3.41
N ILE A 187 -0.45 14.43 -4.41
CA ILE A 187 0.88 14.54 -5.03
C ILE A 187 1.04 15.91 -5.71
N ARG A 188 0.05 16.35 -6.51
CA ARG A 188 0.13 17.64 -7.22
C ARG A 188 0.14 18.83 -6.26
N GLY A 189 -0.72 18.82 -5.25
CA GLY A 189 -0.77 19.88 -4.24
C GLY A 189 0.54 19.96 -3.47
N ALA A 190 1.06 18.82 -3.01
CA ALA A 190 2.32 18.76 -2.28
C ALA A 190 3.52 19.19 -3.13
N ASP A 191 3.59 18.77 -4.40
CA ASP A 191 4.62 19.21 -5.35
C ASP A 191 4.55 20.72 -5.62
N LYS A 192 3.34 21.28 -5.78
CA LYS A 192 3.13 22.73 -5.92
C LYS A 192 3.64 23.50 -4.70
N LEU A 193 3.31 23.06 -3.48
CA LEU A 193 3.78 23.70 -2.25
C LEU A 193 5.32 23.74 -2.17
N ILE A 194 5.98 22.64 -2.55
CA ILE A 194 7.44 22.54 -2.58
C ILE A 194 8.04 23.47 -3.65
N GLN A 195 7.41 23.58 -4.82
CA GLN A 195 7.89 24.45 -5.90
C GLN A 195 7.74 25.93 -5.59
N GLU A 196 6.64 26.34 -4.95
CA GLU A 196 6.42 27.71 -4.50
C GLU A 196 7.47 28.14 -3.48
N HIS A 197 7.92 27.22 -2.63
CA HIS A 197 9.02 27.42 -1.69
C HIS A 197 10.34 26.96 -2.33
N GLY A 198 10.85 27.72 -3.30
CA GLY A 198 12.01 27.38 -4.16
C GLY A 198 13.35 27.01 -3.48
N ASP A 199 13.44 27.12 -2.15
CA ASP A 199 14.58 26.67 -1.33
C ASP A 199 14.40 25.25 -0.74
N ALA A 200 13.28 24.58 -0.99
CA ALA A 200 12.95 23.23 -0.50
C ALA A 200 13.68 22.09 -1.25
N ARG A 201 14.96 22.27 -1.60
CA ARG A 201 15.76 21.28 -2.36
C ARG A 201 16.30 20.13 -1.51
N THR A 202 16.21 20.23 -0.19
CA THR A 202 16.70 19.20 0.74
C THR A 202 15.52 18.53 1.44
N ALA A 203 15.67 17.24 1.80
CA ALA A 203 14.59 16.48 2.45
C ALA A 203 14.04 17.17 3.72
N PRO A 204 14.86 17.73 4.63
CA PRO A 204 14.35 18.40 5.82
C PRO A 204 13.56 19.68 5.51
N LYS A 205 14.02 20.48 4.53
CA LYS A 205 13.32 21.69 4.12
C LYS A 205 12.00 21.36 3.42
N ALA A 206 12.00 20.38 2.52
CA ALA A 206 10.78 19.91 1.86
C ALA A 206 9.76 19.37 2.87
N MET A 207 10.20 18.58 3.85
CA MET A 207 9.33 18.12 4.93
C MET A 207 8.75 19.27 5.75
N LYS A 208 9.53 20.31 6.07
CA LYS A 208 9.04 21.47 6.80
C LYS A 208 7.97 22.23 6.01
N VAL A 209 8.21 22.47 4.72
CA VAL A 209 7.22 23.09 3.82
C VAL A 209 5.93 22.28 3.75
N LEU A 210 6.05 20.95 3.64
CA LEU A 210 4.88 20.06 3.65
C LEU A 210 4.14 20.08 4.98
N GLN A 211 4.86 20.16 6.10
CA GLN A 211 4.26 20.27 7.43
C GLN A 211 3.48 21.58 7.58
N ASP A 212 4.06 22.70 7.14
CA ASP A 212 3.45 24.02 7.22
C ASP A 212 2.24 24.15 6.27
N GLY A 213 2.27 23.49 5.11
CA GLY A 213 1.19 23.52 4.11
C GLY A 213 0.14 22.41 4.22
N MET A 214 0.21 21.57 5.26
CA MET A 214 -0.59 20.35 5.35
C MET A 214 -2.10 20.62 5.50
N GLU A 215 -2.48 21.65 6.27
CA GLU A 215 -3.89 22.05 6.46
C GLU A 215 -4.55 22.43 5.12
N SER A 216 -3.80 23.15 4.26
CA SER A 216 -4.27 23.53 2.92
C SER A 216 -4.49 22.30 2.03
N LEU A 217 -3.59 21.32 2.08
CA LEU A 217 -3.74 20.06 1.35
C LEU A 217 -4.95 19.27 1.84
N GLN A 218 -5.19 19.26 3.16
CA GLN A 218 -6.32 18.56 3.75
C GLN A 218 -7.65 19.16 3.25
N ALA A 219 -7.76 20.48 3.19
CA ALA A 219 -8.95 21.16 2.65
C ALA A 219 -9.23 20.77 1.19
N GLU A 220 -8.20 20.69 0.35
CA GLU A 220 -8.32 20.23 -1.04
C GLU A 220 -8.78 18.77 -1.13
N THR A 221 -8.24 17.88 -0.28
CA THR A 221 -8.66 16.46 -0.26
C THR A 221 -10.09 16.25 0.24
N ALA A 222 -10.52 17.00 1.25
CA ALA A 222 -11.87 16.87 1.82
C ALA A 222 -12.98 17.24 0.81
N SER A 223 -12.71 18.17 -0.10
CA SER A 223 -13.64 18.53 -1.18
C SER A 223 -13.95 17.37 -2.14
N THR A 224 -13.02 16.41 -2.25
CA THR A 224 -13.16 15.23 -3.11
C THR A 224 -13.96 14.12 -2.42
N ASP A 225 -13.95 14.08 -1.10
CA ASP A 225 -14.70 13.11 -0.29
C ASP A 225 -16.20 13.50 -0.17
N GLY A 226 -16.54 14.77 -0.39
CA GLY A 226 -17.90 15.33 -0.24
C GLY A 226 -18.81 15.35 -1.48
N GLY A 227 -18.42 14.76 -2.61
CA GLY A 227 -19.20 14.83 -3.85
C GLY A 227 -20.50 13.99 -3.84
N ASN A 228 -21.61 14.60 -4.27
CA ASN A 228 -23.04 14.19 -4.31
C ASN A 228 -23.48 12.75 -4.72
N ASN A 229 -22.58 11.77 -4.84
CA ASN A 229 -22.91 10.34 -5.03
C ASN A 229 -22.38 9.46 -3.89
N SER A 230 -22.14 10.05 -2.72
CA SER A 230 -21.42 9.47 -1.59
C SER A 230 -22.17 8.35 -0.86
N ALA A 231 -23.50 8.23 -0.95
CA ALA A 231 -24.22 7.16 -0.24
C ALA A 231 -24.02 5.75 -0.83
N ARG A 232 -23.67 5.62 -2.12
CA ARG A 232 -23.32 4.32 -2.75
C ARG A 232 -21.81 4.11 -2.89
N GLN A 233 -21.03 5.17 -2.78
CA GLN A 233 -19.57 5.13 -2.88
C GLN A 233 -18.91 5.01 -1.51
N GLN A 234 -19.56 5.45 -0.42
CA GLN A 234 -19.14 5.15 0.96
C GLN A 234 -19.17 3.66 1.28
N ASP A 235 -19.99 2.86 0.60
CA ASP A 235 -19.94 1.39 0.68
C ASP A 235 -18.80 0.79 -0.16
N ALA A 236 -18.15 1.57 -1.03
CA ALA A 236 -17.05 1.13 -1.91
C ALA A 236 -15.67 1.73 -1.55
N ASP A 237 -15.65 2.80 -0.76
CA ASP A 237 -14.48 3.38 -0.07
C ASP A 237 -14.58 3.13 1.45
N GLY A 238 -15.62 2.41 1.88
CA GLY A 238 -15.87 2.01 3.25
C GLY A 238 -14.95 0.88 3.63
N ASP A 239 -14.40 0.99 4.83
CA ASP A 239 -13.70 -0.03 5.61
C ASP A 239 -13.99 -1.46 5.11
N PHE A 240 -13.28 -1.90 4.05
CA PHE A 240 -13.18 -3.30 3.67
C PHE A 240 -12.33 -3.95 4.74
N THR A 241 -12.98 -4.13 5.88
CA THR A 241 -12.45 -4.89 7.00
C THR A 241 -12.89 -6.31 6.78
N PHE A 242 -11.93 -7.21 6.83
CA PHE A 242 -12.16 -8.63 6.75
C PHE A 242 -12.58 -9.10 8.13
N THR A 243 -13.79 -9.64 8.22
CA THR A 243 -14.26 -10.37 9.40
C THR A 243 -13.66 -11.78 9.34
N TYR A 244 -12.91 -12.14 10.38
CA TYR A 244 -12.31 -13.46 10.51
C TYR A 244 -13.36 -14.47 10.99
N GLU A 245 -13.32 -15.71 10.50
CA GLU A 245 -14.28 -16.76 10.90
C GLU A 245 -14.22 -17.08 12.41
N GLU A 246 -13.07 -16.85 13.06
CA GLU A 246 -12.85 -17.05 14.50
C GLU A 246 -12.96 -15.74 15.30
N GLU A 247 -14.10 -15.06 15.19
CA GLU A 247 -14.33 -13.71 15.77
C GLU A 247 -14.08 -13.60 17.29
N ALA A 248 -14.17 -14.70 18.03
CA ALA A 248 -14.02 -14.72 19.48
C ALA A 248 -12.56 -14.56 19.94
N ASP A 249 -11.61 -15.15 19.21
CA ASP A 249 -10.20 -15.21 19.60
C ASP A 249 -9.27 -15.25 18.36
N PRO A 250 -9.29 -14.23 17.47
CA PRO A 250 -8.49 -14.23 16.24
C PRO A 250 -6.98 -14.38 16.50
N GLU A 251 -6.49 -13.98 17.68
CA GLU A 251 -5.12 -14.21 18.13
C GLU A 251 -4.72 -15.68 18.26
N ILE A 252 -5.65 -16.61 18.45
CA ILE A 252 -5.34 -18.03 18.67
C ILE A 252 -4.90 -18.71 17.37
N PHE A 253 -5.47 -18.32 16.24
CA PHE A 253 -5.11 -18.87 14.93
C PHE A 253 -4.22 -17.94 14.12
N PHE A 254 -4.59 -16.66 13.95
CA PHE A 254 -3.89 -15.76 13.03
C PHE A 254 -2.48 -15.42 13.50
N ILE A 255 -2.28 -15.18 14.79
CA ILE A 255 -0.96 -14.81 15.29
C ILE A 255 0.01 -15.98 15.16
N PRO A 256 -0.29 -17.21 15.64
CA PRO A 256 0.59 -18.36 15.45
C PRO A 256 0.81 -18.71 13.99
N TYR A 257 -0.23 -18.72 13.15
CA TYR A 257 -0.09 -19.07 11.73
C TYR A 257 0.74 -18.03 10.96
N ILE A 258 0.41 -16.75 11.09
CA ILE A 258 1.18 -15.69 10.41
C ILE A 258 2.61 -15.65 10.98
N TRP A 259 2.79 -15.83 12.30
CA TRP A 259 4.14 -15.91 12.84
C TRP A 259 4.91 -17.13 12.39
N GLU A 260 4.28 -18.31 12.32
CA GLU A 260 4.89 -19.51 11.81
C GLU A 260 5.29 -19.33 10.35
N VAL A 261 4.43 -18.77 9.52
CA VAL A 261 4.76 -18.52 8.12
C VAL A 261 5.83 -17.44 7.98
N ILE A 262 5.77 -16.34 8.73
CA ILE A 262 6.83 -15.32 8.71
C ILE A 262 8.15 -15.92 9.21
N VAL A 263 8.12 -16.73 10.27
CA VAL A 263 9.30 -17.42 10.78
C VAL A 263 9.80 -18.40 9.72
N CYS A 264 9.04 -19.40 9.33
CA CYS A 264 9.44 -20.42 8.36
C CYS A 264 9.82 -19.87 6.98
N CYS A 265 9.18 -18.80 6.50
CA CYS A 265 9.49 -18.26 5.17
C CYS A 265 10.56 -17.16 5.20
N VAL A 266 10.56 -16.29 6.22
CA VAL A 266 11.48 -15.13 6.28
C VAL A 266 12.73 -15.44 7.12
N THR A 267 12.63 -16.25 8.18
CA THR A 267 13.78 -16.60 9.04
C THR A 267 14.68 -17.66 8.46
N SER A 268 14.14 -18.65 7.75
CA SER A 268 14.96 -19.69 7.10
C SER A 268 15.88 -19.15 6.00
N SER A 269 15.70 -17.90 5.57
CA SER A 269 16.61 -17.24 4.61
C SER A 269 17.37 -16.04 5.20
N LEU A 270 16.83 -15.28 6.16
CA LEU A 270 17.37 -13.93 6.47
C LEU A 270 17.23 -13.42 7.91
N MET A 271 16.53 -14.10 8.82
CA MET A 271 16.30 -13.60 10.20
C MET A 271 16.82 -14.61 11.21
N ASP A 272 18.07 -14.43 11.66
CA ASP A 272 18.57 -15.08 12.87
C ASP A 272 17.88 -14.42 14.07
N TRP A 273 16.98 -15.15 14.72
CA TRP A 273 16.51 -14.79 16.04
C TRP A 273 17.46 -15.44 17.04
N ASP A 274 18.32 -14.65 17.67
CA ASP A 274 19.03 -15.11 18.86
C ASP A 274 17.97 -15.38 19.92
N ALA A 275 17.75 -16.66 20.22
CA ALA A 275 16.98 -17.11 21.38
C ALA A 275 17.82 -16.87 22.64
N ASN A 276 17.95 -15.61 23.05
CA ASN A 276 18.51 -15.20 24.34
C ASN A 276 17.70 -14.05 24.93
#